data_AF-A0A2G2YTV3-F1
#
_entry.id   AF-A0A2G2YTV3-F1
#
_cell.length_a   1.000
_cell.length_b   1.000
_cell.length_c   1.000
_cell.angle_alpha   90.00
_cell.angle_beta   90.00
_cell.angle_gamma   90.00
#
_symmetry.space_group_name_H-M   'P 1'
#
loop_
_entity.id
_entity.type
_entity.pdbx_description
1 polymer ?
#
loop_
_entity_poly.entity_id
_entity_poly.type
_entity_poly.pdbx_seq_one_letter_code
_entity_poly.pdbx_strand_id
1 'polypeptide(L)'
;MKKKKSTKYFREYAIRWHEQDARVKPPMKECKIVEVFIQVQDETYFQHLLPTLGKPFIEVLKMGKMIEDGIKTSRIVSFVALKETTQEIQKDSKNVGGKKNKEDVAAIVVGQWARLIKPQHRFPQSQA
;
A
#
# COMPACT_ATOMS: atom_id res chain seq x y z
N MET A 1 -13.06 -21.29 20.04
CA MET A 1 -12.82 -20.36 18.90
C MET A 1 -11.61 -20.83 18.11
N LYS A 2 -11.80 -21.33 16.88
CA LYS A 2 -10.67 -21.74 16.03
C LYS A 2 -10.06 -20.50 15.37
N LYS A 3 -8.84 -20.13 15.79
CA LYS A 3 -8.03 -19.08 15.19
C LYS A 3 -7.64 -19.53 13.77
N LYS A 4 -8.39 -19.08 12.76
CA LYS A 4 -8.17 -19.45 11.36
C LYS A 4 -6.97 -18.65 10.87
N LYS A 5 -5.81 -19.30 10.72
CA LYS A 5 -4.59 -18.72 10.15
C LYS A 5 -4.88 -18.36 8.70
N SER A 6 -5.18 -17.10 8.41
CA SER A 6 -5.25 -16.56 7.05
C SER A 6 -3.84 -16.33 6.52
N THR A 7 -3.02 -17.39 6.47
CA THR A 7 -1.71 -17.35 5.82
C THR A 7 -1.85 -17.86 4.40
N LYS A 8 -2.76 -17.23 3.65
CA LYS A 8 -2.95 -17.45 2.23
C LYS A 8 -2.28 -16.32 1.49
N TYR A 9 -0.96 -16.37 1.39
CA TYR A 9 -0.18 -15.28 0.82
C TYR A 9 0.32 -15.71 -0.56
N PHE A 10 -0.10 -14.93 -1.56
CA PHE A 10 0.40 -14.86 -2.93
C PHE A 10 0.39 -16.13 -3.81
N ARG A 11 1.04 -17.24 -3.40
CA ARG A 11 1.13 -18.48 -4.22
C ARG A 11 -0.23 -19.11 -4.52
N GLU A 12 -1.10 -19.20 -3.52
CA GLU A 12 -2.44 -19.77 -3.69
C GLU A 12 -3.31 -18.88 -4.59
N TYR A 13 -3.05 -17.57 -4.58
CA TYR A 13 -3.70 -16.60 -5.45
C TYR A 13 -3.21 -16.70 -6.89
N ALA A 14 -1.90 -16.88 -7.10
CA ALA A 14 -1.32 -17.15 -8.42
C ALA A 14 -1.87 -18.45 -9.05
N ILE A 15 -2.02 -19.51 -8.25
CA ILE A 15 -2.62 -20.78 -8.71
C ILE A 15 -4.06 -20.56 -9.18
N ARG A 16 -4.90 -19.92 -8.36
CA ARG A 16 -6.29 -19.60 -8.72
C ARG A 16 -6.39 -18.73 -9.96
N TRP A 17 -5.44 -17.80 -10.14
CA TRP A 17 -5.39 -16.96 -11.32
C TRP A 17 -5.13 -17.75 -12.60
N HIS A 18 -4.21 -18.72 -12.58
CA HIS A 18 -4.02 -19.62 -13.72
C HIS A 18 -5.26 -20.46 -14.04
N GLU A 19 -5.96 -20.95 -13.01
CA GLU A 19 -7.21 -21.72 -13.20
C GLU A 19 -8.35 -20.87 -13.79
N GLN A 20 -8.39 -19.57 -13.49
CA GLN A 20 -9.36 -18.64 -14.06
C GLN A 20 -9.00 -18.22 -15.48
N ASP A 21 -7.72 -17.94 -15.76
CA ASP A 21 -7.25 -17.58 -17.10
C ASP A 21 -7.52 -18.68 -18.13
N ALA A 22 -7.33 -19.95 -17.75
CA ALA A 22 -7.65 -21.10 -18.60
C ALA A 22 -9.13 -21.19 -19.03
N ARG A 23 -10.04 -20.46 -18.37
CA ARG A 23 -11.48 -20.43 -18.66
C ARG A 23 -11.89 -19.27 -19.57
N VAL A 24 -11.04 -18.25 -19.72
CA VAL A 24 -11.35 -17.06 -20.53
C VAL A 24 -11.11 -17.35 -22.01
N LYS A 25 -12.14 -17.10 -22.84
CA LYS A 25 -12.04 -17.16 -24.30
C LYS A 25 -12.41 -15.79 -24.91
N PRO A 26 -11.56 -15.20 -25.75
CA PRO A 26 -10.20 -15.63 -26.11
C PRO A 26 -9.19 -15.49 -24.95
N PRO A 27 -8.12 -16.30 -24.92
CA PRO A 27 -7.09 -16.19 -23.89
C PRO A 27 -6.48 -14.79 -23.85
N MET A 28 -6.30 -14.24 -22.64
CA MET A 28 -5.75 -12.89 -22.49
C MET A 28 -4.22 -12.91 -22.67
N LYS A 29 -3.65 -11.80 -23.15
CA LYS A 29 -2.19 -11.68 -23.27
C LYS A 29 -1.54 -11.65 -21.88
N GLU A 30 -0.41 -12.32 -21.70
CA GLU A 30 0.30 -12.40 -20.41
C GLU A 30 0.58 -11.02 -19.78
N CYS A 31 0.97 -10.03 -20.58
CA CYS A 31 1.20 -8.66 -20.10
C CYS A 31 -0.05 -8.04 -19.45
N LYS A 32 -1.24 -8.35 -19.99
CA LYS A 32 -2.51 -7.93 -19.41
C LYS A 32 -2.85 -8.72 -18.16
N ILE A 33 -2.49 -9.99 -18.10
CA ILE A 33 -2.68 -10.82 -16.90
C ILE A 33 -1.84 -10.26 -15.75
N VAL A 34 -0.57 -9.96 -16.01
CA VAL A 34 0.34 -9.33 -15.06
C VAL A 34 -0.20 -7.99 -14.58
N GLU A 35 -0.67 -7.14 -15.50
CA GLU A 35 -1.26 -5.83 -15.18
C GLU A 35 -2.43 -5.97 -14.20
N VAL A 36 -3.42 -6.82 -14.53
CA VAL A 36 -4.59 -7.06 -13.67
C VAL A 36 -4.18 -7.69 -12.34
N PHE A 37 -3.26 -8.65 -12.36
CA PHE A 37 -2.77 -9.33 -11.15
C PHE A 37 -2.13 -8.37 -10.16
N ILE A 38 -1.36 -7.38 -10.63
CA ILE A 38 -0.72 -6.37 -9.79
C ILE A 38 -1.76 -5.41 -9.22
N GLN A 39 -2.72 -4.95 -10.02
CA GLN A 39 -3.75 -3.99 -9.62
C GLN A 39 -4.66 -4.49 -8.49
N VAL A 40 -4.91 -5.81 -8.41
CA VAL A 40 -5.80 -6.40 -7.40
C VAL A 40 -5.12 -6.73 -6.06
N GLN A 41 -3.80 -6.57 -5.96
CA GLN A 41 -3.08 -6.78 -4.70
C GLN A 41 -3.32 -5.64 -3.71
N ASP A 42 -3.04 -5.87 -2.42
CA ASP A 42 -3.03 -4.78 -1.45
C ASP A 42 -1.89 -3.78 -1.71
N GLU A 43 -2.00 -2.60 -1.10
CA GLU A 43 -1.09 -1.46 -1.31
C GLU A 43 0.39 -1.83 -1.20
N THR A 44 0.77 -2.69 -0.26
CA THR A 44 2.17 -3.08 -0.07
C THR A 44 2.69 -3.84 -1.28
N TYR A 45 1.93 -4.82 -1.76
CA TYR A 45 2.32 -5.61 -2.92
C TYR A 45 2.22 -4.80 -4.22
N PHE A 46 1.18 -3.97 -4.37
CA PHE A 46 1.04 -3.09 -5.53
C PHE A 46 2.29 -2.23 -5.73
N GLN A 47 2.70 -1.48 -4.70
CA GLN A 47 3.86 -0.59 -4.76
C GLN A 47 5.16 -1.33 -5.13
N HIS A 48 5.37 -2.52 -4.57
CA HIS A 48 6.58 -3.30 -4.82
C HIS A 48 6.55 -4.12 -6.11
N LEU A 49 5.38 -4.43 -6.66
CA LEU A 49 5.21 -5.19 -7.90
C LEU A 49 5.06 -4.29 -9.13
N LEU A 50 4.70 -3.02 -8.98
CA LEU A 50 4.64 -2.05 -10.08
C LEU A 50 5.85 -2.08 -11.03
N PRO A 51 7.12 -2.18 -10.54
CA PRO A 51 8.29 -2.27 -11.42
C PRO A 51 8.34 -3.53 -12.30
N THR A 52 7.54 -4.55 -11.99
CA THR A 52 7.45 -5.81 -12.74
C THR A 52 6.37 -5.77 -13.83
N LEU A 53 5.69 -4.64 -14.04
CA LEU A 53 4.75 -4.48 -15.14
C LEU A 53 5.41 -4.75 -16.50
N GLY A 54 4.73 -5.55 -17.32
CA GLY A 54 5.24 -5.96 -18.64
C GLY A 54 6.36 -7.02 -18.59
N LYS A 55 6.77 -7.47 -17.41
CA LYS A 55 7.67 -8.63 -17.26
C LYS A 55 6.88 -9.94 -17.34
N PRO A 56 7.54 -11.07 -17.64
CA PRO A 56 6.91 -12.38 -17.55
C PRO A 56 6.37 -12.64 -16.14
N PHE A 57 5.28 -13.40 -16.02
CA PHE A 57 4.62 -13.67 -14.75
C PHE A 57 5.57 -14.29 -13.71
N ILE A 58 6.57 -15.07 -14.16
CA ILE A 58 7.61 -15.64 -13.29
C ILE A 58 8.43 -14.57 -12.55
N GLU A 59 8.72 -13.42 -13.15
CA GLU A 59 9.43 -12.33 -12.46
C GLU A 59 8.58 -11.72 -11.36
N VAL A 60 7.29 -11.52 -11.64
CA VAL A 60 6.28 -11.08 -10.65
C VAL A 60 6.24 -12.07 -9.48
N LEU A 61 6.30 -13.38 -9.76
CA LEU A 61 6.29 -14.40 -8.72
C LEU A 61 7.53 -14.37 -7.82
N LYS A 62 8.70 -14.14 -8.41
CA LYS A 62 9.96 -13.98 -7.66
C LYS A 62 9.91 -12.76 -6.75
N MET A 63 9.44 -11.63 -7.26
CA MET A 63 9.30 -10.40 -6.49
C MET A 63 8.28 -10.56 -5.36
N GLY A 64 7.13 -11.20 -5.63
CA GLY A 64 6.12 -11.53 -4.61
C GLY A 64 6.69 -12.33 -3.44
N LYS A 65 7.54 -13.34 -3.71
CA LYS A 65 8.23 -14.10 -2.66
C LYS A 65 9.19 -13.21 -1.85
N MET A 66 9.94 -12.32 -2.51
CA MET A 66 10.85 -11.40 -1.81
C MET A 66 10.09 -10.44 -0.88
N ILE A 67 8.91 -9.96 -1.31
CA ILE A 67 8.04 -9.12 -0.48
C ILE A 67 7.56 -9.89 0.74
N GLU A 68 7.06 -11.12 0.57
CA GLU A 68 6.64 -11.97 1.69
C GLU A 68 7.77 -12.19 2.71
N ASP A 69 8.97 -12.52 2.23
CA ASP A 69 10.13 -12.74 3.09
C ASP A 69 10.58 -11.43 3.77
N GLY A 70 10.47 -10.29 3.09
CA GLY A 70 10.69 -8.97 3.66
C GLY A 70 9.70 -8.62 4.77
N ILE A 71 8.41 -8.96 4.61
CA ILE A 71 7.39 -8.77 5.65
C ILE A 71 7.67 -9.69 6.85
N LYS A 72 7.97 -10.97 6.60
CA LYS A 72 8.28 -11.94 7.67
C LYS A 72 9.51 -11.54 8.49
N THR A 73 10.50 -10.93 7.84
CA THR A 73 11.73 -10.45 8.48
C THR A 73 11.61 -9.02 9.01
N SER A 74 10.41 -8.43 9.00
CA SER A 74 10.13 -7.05 9.41
C SER A 74 10.95 -5.99 8.68
N ARG A 75 11.49 -6.31 7.50
CA ARG A 75 12.20 -5.37 6.61
C ARG A 75 11.22 -4.53 5.79
N ILE A 76 10.03 -5.06 5.54
CA ILE A 76 8.93 -4.39 4.85
C ILE A 76 7.74 -4.33 5.80
N VAL A 77 7.16 -3.15 5.95
CA VAL A 77 5.93 -2.96 6.73
C VAL A 77 4.72 -3.25 5.85
N SER A 78 3.86 -4.18 6.28
CA SER A 78 2.59 -4.44 5.59
C SER A 78 1.56 -3.35 5.92
N PHE A 79 0.98 -2.77 4.89
CA PHE A 79 -0.05 -1.74 5.01
C PHE A 79 -1.35 -2.30 5.59
N VAL A 80 -1.65 -3.57 5.30
CA VAL A 80 -2.76 -4.30 5.93
C VAL A 80 -2.56 -4.36 7.44
N ALA A 81 -1.37 -4.81 7.88
CA ALA A 81 -1.04 -4.87 9.30
C ALA A 81 -1.05 -3.48 9.97
N LEU A 82 -0.52 -2.46 9.28
CA LEU A 82 -0.52 -1.08 9.78
C LEU A 82 -1.95 -0.54 9.99
N LYS A 83 -2.87 -0.83 9.06
CA LYS A 83 -4.28 -0.47 9.18
C LYS A 83 -4.97 -1.18 10.34
N GLU A 84 -4.67 -2.46 10.55
CA GLU A 84 -5.21 -3.24 11.68
C GLU A 84 -4.77 -2.67 13.02
N THR A 85 -3.48 -2.40 13.22
CA THR A 85 -2.95 -1.79 14.45
C THR A 85 -3.57 -0.42 14.73
N THR A 86 -3.75 0.40 13.68
CA THR A 86 -4.39 1.72 13.83
C THR A 86 -5.85 1.61 14.26
N GLN A 87 -6.59 0.64 13.74
CA GLN A 87 -7.99 0.41 14.14
C GLN A 87 -8.10 -0.12 15.57
N GLU A 88 -7.16 -0.93 16.03
CA GLU A 88 -7.11 -1.43 17.41
C GLU A 88 -6.89 -0.28 18.41
N ILE A 89 -5.90 0.57 18.16
CA ILE A 89 -5.62 1.76 19.00
C ILE A 89 -6.82 2.72 19.04
N GLN A 90 -7.54 2.90 17.94
CA GLN A 90 -8.74 3.75 17.91
C GLN A 90 -9.94 3.15 18.65
N LYS A 91 -10.09 1.82 18.66
CA LYS A 91 -11.16 1.15 19.42
C LYS A 91 -10.94 1.29 20.92
N ASP A 92 -9.70 1.19 21.37
CA ASP A 92 -9.30 1.36 22.78
C ASP A 92 -9.30 2.81 23.27
N SER A 93 -9.47 3.77 22.35
CA SER A 93 -9.66 5.19 22.68
C SER A 93 -11.14 5.58 22.78
N LYS A 94 -12.08 4.79 22.23
CA LYS A 94 -13.50 5.16 22.13
C LYS A 94 -14.30 4.96 23.43
N ASN A 95 -13.71 4.35 24.43
CA ASN A 95 -14.23 4.13 25.78
C ASN A 95 -13.78 5.20 26.80
N VAL A 96 -12.96 6.18 26.41
CA VAL A 96 -12.71 7.38 27.23
C VAL A 96 -13.70 8.47 26.82
N GLY A 97 -14.77 8.58 27.59
CA GLY A 97 -15.79 9.61 27.42
C GLY A 97 -15.20 11.02 27.48
N GLY A 98 -15.51 11.84 26.48
CA GLY A 98 -15.10 13.24 26.45
C GLY A 98 -15.67 13.98 25.25
N LYS A 99 -16.84 14.62 25.44
CA LYS A 99 -17.26 15.77 24.64
C LYS A 99 -16.10 16.78 24.57
N LYS A 100 -15.63 17.15 23.37
CA LYS A 100 -15.50 18.55 22.87
C LYS A 100 -14.49 18.71 21.71
N ASN A 101 -15.04 19.24 20.61
CA ASN A 101 -14.51 20.26 19.68
C ASN A 101 -13.51 19.84 18.60
N LYS A 102 -13.88 20.15 17.34
CA LYS A 102 -13.34 19.63 16.07
C LYS A 102 -12.37 20.59 15.37
N GLU A 103 -11.95 21.70 15.99
CA GLU A 103 -11.28 22.80 15.25
C GLU A 103 -9.74 22.85 15.38
N ASP A 104 -9.11 22.26 16.39
CA ASP A 104 -7.65 22.45 16.60
C ASP A 104 -6.73 21.49 15.83
N VAL A 105 -7.25 20.36 15.31
CA VAL A 105 -6.38 19.39 14.59
C VAL A 105 -6.04 19.89 13.18
N ALA A 106 -6.90 20.70 12.55
CA ALA A 106 -6.67 21.22 11.22
C ALA A 106 -5.54 22.27 11.17
N ALA A 107 -5.37 23.05 12.25
CA ALA A 107 -4.39 24.14 12.29
C ALA A 107 -2.93 23.64 12.37
N ILE A 108 -2.69 22.51 13.04
CA ILE A 108 -1.33 21.96 13.25
C ILE A 108 -0.73 21.42 11.94
N VAL A 109 -1.56 20.81 11.08
CA VAL A 109 -1.12 20.26 9.79
C VAL A 109 -0.79 21.36 8.78
N VAL A 110 -1.57 22.46 8.74
CA VAL A 110 -1.32 23.58 7.82
C VAL A 110 -0.06 24.37 8.22
N GLY A 111 0.18 24.55 9.53
CA GLY A 111 1.34 25.31 10.02
C GLY A 111 2.70 24.69 9.72
N GLN A 112 2.78 23.37 9.55
CA GLN A 112 4.04 22.67 9.23
C GLN A 112 4.38 22.73 7.73
N TRP A 113 3.38 22.66 6.84
CA TRP A 113 3.59 22.76 5.40
C TRP A 113 4.03 24.17 4.96
N ALA A 114 3.51 25.22 5.62
CA ALA A 114 3.89 26.60 5.34
C ALA A 114 5.33 26.95 5.75
N ARG A 115 5.97 26.15 6.61
CA ARG A 115 7.37 26.38 7.03
C ARG A 115 8.40 25.72 6.11
N LEU A 116 7.98 24.75 5.30
CA LEU A 116 8.87 24.00 4.40
C LEU A 116 8.95 24.58 2.99
N ILE A 117 8.03 25.46 2.59
CA ILE A 117 8.01 26.08 1.26
C ILE A 117 8.39 27.57 1.37
N LYS A 118 9.66 27.84 1.68
CA LYS A 118 10.30 29.11 1.33
C LYS A 118 11.24 28.87 0.14
N PRO A 119 10.89 29.28 -1.09
CA PRO A 119 11.86 29.38 -2.17
C PRO A 119 12.80 30.57 -1.87
N GLN A 120 14.11 30.35 -1.89
CA GLN A 120 15.07 31.43 -1.92
C GLN A 120 15.20 31.98 -3.35
N HIS A 121 14.67 33.17 -3.61
CA HIS A 121 15.14 34.01 -4.71
C HIS A 121 15.09 35.48 -4.29
N ARG A 122 16.27 36.07 -4.14
CA ARG A 122 16.51 37.48 -3.85
C ARG A 122 16.76 38.19 -5.19
N PHE A 123 15.90 39.13 -5.56
CA PHE A 123 16.21 40.19 -6.53
C PHE A 123 16.38 41.51 -5.76
N PRO A 124 17.44 42.31 -5.99
CA PRO A 124 17.50 43.67 -5.46
C PRO A 124 16.74 44.61 -6.39
N GLN A 125 15.77 45.34 -5.84
CA GLN A 125 15.20 46.53 -6.48
C GLN A 125 16.21 47.68 -6.37
N SER A 126 16.54 48.26 -7.50
CA SER A 126 17.19 49.56 -7.64
C SER A 126 16.29 50.66 -7.10
N GLN A 127 16.85 51.57 -6.30
CA GLN A 127 16.25 52.87 -6.00
C GLN A 127 17.01 53.95 -6.79
N ALA A 128 16.26 55.00 -7.14
CA ALA A 128 16.67 56.20 -7.86
C ALA A 128 17.80 56.98 -7.17
#